data_AF-A0A090QPW6-F1
#
_entry.id   AF-A0A090QPW6-F1
#
_cell.length_a   1.000
_cell.length_b   1.000
_cell.length_c   1.000
_cell.angle_alpha   90.00
_cell.angle_beta   90.00
_cell.angle_gamma   90.00
#
_symmetry.space_group_name_H-M   'P 1'
#
loop_
_entity.id
_entity.type
_entity.pdbx_description
1 polymer ?
#
loop_
_entity_poly.entity_id
_entity_poly.type
_entity_poly.pdbx_seq_one_letter_code
_entity_poly.pdbx_strand_id
1 'polypeptide(L)'
;MPKKGCLIRPQYTVYAHYLHLQDMLTDNRKLAIFMPQEPLLRSACISVFLPRIQVGSVDPIYVETDPQWQHGQAAGRVDIVLMGWWRDRWAFTRVDDINKGICHLGGKKDNESYWLQTASHHAITEYQQRFHDQFSQFVNEPRRKLRPGGYCHCSISIALGITCVVKTVKA
;
A
#
# COMPACT_ATOMS: atom_id res chain seq x y z
N MET A 1 -3.75 -8.08 28.87
CA MET A 1 -3.10 -6.87 28.33
C MET A 1 -1.97 -6.44 29.28
N PRO A 2 -0.77 -6.09 28.79
CA PRO A 2 0.39 -5.85 29.66
C PRO A 2 0.22 -4.58 30.51
N LYS A 3 0.67 -4.65 31.77
CA LYS A 3 0.52 -3.60 32.81
C LYS A 3 1.53 -2.43 32.71
N LYS A 4 2.46 -2.49 31.75
CA LYS A 4 3.46 -1.44 31.46
C LYS A 4 3.41 -1.13 29.97
N GLY A 5 3.44 0.15 29.60
CA GLY A 5 3.39 0.58 28.20
C GLY A 5 4.44 -0.16 27.37
N CYS A 6 4.01 -0.90 26.36
CA CYS A 6 4.88 -1.63 25.46
C CYS A 6 5.10 -0.79 24.20
N LEU A 7 6.36 -0.54 23.84
CA LEU A 7 6.71 0.13 22.58
C LEU A 7 6.42 -0.84 21.42
N ILE A 8 5.31 -0.63 20.72
CA ILE A 8 5.01 -1.38 19.50
C ILE A 8 5.79 -0.73 18.36
N ARG A 9 6.71 -1.50 17.75
CA ARG A 9 7.43 -1.02 16.57
C ARG A 9 6.55 -1.13 15.31
N PRO A 10 6.67 -0.19 14.35
CA PRO A 10 5.85 -0.21 13.13
C PRO A 10 5.95 -1.50 12.32
N GLN A 11 7.11 -2.18 12.35
CA GLN A 11 7.32 -3.46 11.66
C GLN A 11 6.30 -4.50 12.12
N TYR A 12 6.08 -4.62 13.43
CA TYR A 12 5.13 -5.60 13.97
C TYR A 12 3.70 -5.29 13.58
N THR A 13 3.35 -4.00 13.50
CA THR A 13 2.01 -3.58 13.09
C THR A 13 1.73 -3.91 11.62
N VAL A 14 2.71 -3.75 10.73
CA VAL A 14 2.55 -4.13 9.31
C VAL A 14 2.34 -5.63 9.16
N TYR A 15 3.18 -6.43 9.81
CA TYR A 15 3.06 -7.87 9.75
C TYR A 15 1.72 -8.35 10.32
N ALA A 16 1.31 -7.84 11.49
CA ALA A 16 0.01 -8.15 12.07
C ALA A 16 -1.15 -7.75 11.15
N HIS A 17 -1.04 -6.61 10.46
CA HIS A 17 -2.05 -6.16 9.50
C HIS A 17 -2.20 -7.13 8.32
N TYR A 18 -1.09 -7.57 7.71
CA TYR A 18 -1.17 -8.52 6.61
C TYR A 18 -1.63 -9.92 7.04
N LEU A 19 -1.27 -10.38 8.24
CA LEU A 19 -1.81 -11.63 8.81
C LEU A 19 -3.32 -11.54 8.97
N HIS A 20 -3.81 -10.43 9.53
CA HIS A 20 -5.24 -10.20 9.68
C HIS A 20 -5.97 -10.14 8.32
N LEU A 21 -5.36 -9.49 7.31
CA LEU A 21 -5.89 -9.49 5.95
C LEU A 21 -5.93 -10.90 5.35
N GLN A 22 -4.91 -11.72 5.59
CA GLN A 22 -4.88 -13.09 5.11
C GLN A 22 -6.07 -13.90 5.64
N ASP A 23 -6.36 -13.79 6.95
CA ASP A 23 -7.49 -14.47 7.59
C ASP A 23 -8.83 -14.03 6.97
N MET A 24 -9.02 -12.71 6.78
CA MET A 24 -10.25 -12.16 6.20
C MET A 24 -10.44 -12.52 4.71
N LEU A 25 -9.36 -12.85 3.99
CA LEU A 25 -9.36 -13.05 2.54
C LEU A 25 -9.12 -14.51 2.14
N THR A 26 -9.42 -15.44 3.04
CA THR A 26 -9.21 -16.89 2.86
C THR A 26 -10.00 -17.45 1.67
N ASP A 27 -11.23 -17.01 1.47
CA ASP A 27 -12.13 -17.54 0.43
C ASP A 27 -11.83 -17.02 -0.99
N ASN A 28 -10.98 -16.00 -1.11
CA ASN A 28 -10.71 -15.37 -2.39
C ASN A 28 -9.74 -16.20 -3.23
N ARG A 29 -10.20 -16.70 -4.39
CA ARG A 29 -9.38 -17.48 -5.33
C ARG A 29 -8.17 -16.70 -5.86
N LYS A 30 -8.35 -15.41 -6.16
CA LYS A 30 -7.29 -14.55 -6.68
C LYS A 30 -7.34 -13.14 -6.10
N LEU A 31 -6.19 -12.65 -5.68
CA LEU A 31 -6.03 -11.37 -4.99
C LEU A 31 -4.95 -10.54 -5.68
N ALA A 32 -5.20 -9.25 -5.87
CA ALA A 32 -4.18 -8.27 -6.23
C ALA A 32 -4.01 -7.29 -5.07
N ILE A 33 -2.77 -7.06 -4.65
CA ILE A 33 -2.43 -6.11 -3.58
C ILE A 33 -1.64 -4.98 -4.21
N PHE A 34 -2.23 -3.79 -4.28
CA PHE A 34 -1.57 -2.58 -4.76
C PHE A 34 -1.02 -1.79 -3.58
N MET A 35 0.26 -1.45 -3.64
CA MET A 35 0.95 -0.70 -2.59
C MET A 35 1.95 0.29 -3.20
N PRO A 36 2.27 1.39 -2.49
CA PRO A 36 3.35 2.27 -2.89
C PRO A 36 4.71 1.57 -2.78
N GLN A 37 5.75 2.15 -3.35
CA GLN A 37 7.11 1.64 -3.27
C GLN A 37 7.70 1.82 -1.85
N GLU A 38 7.28 0.97 -0.91
CA GLU A 38 7.74 0.99 0.47
C GLU A 38 8.35 -0.37 0.87
N PRO A 39 9.63 -0.42 1.30
CA PRO A 39 10.31 -1.68 1.61
C PRO A 39 9.72 -2.46 2.78
N LEU A 40 9.21 -1.80 3.81
CA LEU A 40 8.66 -2.45 4.99
C LEU A 40 7.33 -3.17 4.65
N LEU A 41 6.43 -2.54 3.89
CA LEU A 41 5.23 -3.14 3.29
C LEU A 41 5.61 -4.31 2.41
N ARG A 42 6.66 -4.17 1.59
CA ARG A 42 7.19 -5.26 0.75
C ARG A 42 7.49 -6.50 1.57
N SER A 43 8.33 -6.32 2.59
CA SER A 43 8.88 -7.42 3.36
C SER A 43 7.76 -8.18 4.05
N ALA A 44 6.81 -7.46 4.64
CA ALA A 44 5.66 -8.04 5.30
C ALA A 44 4.68 -8.71 4.34
N CYS A 45 4.30 -8.05 3.23
CA CYS A 45 3.40 -8.60 2.24
C CYS A 45 3.96 -9.89 1.62
N ILE A 46 5.22 -9.88 1.20
CA ILE A 46 5.87 -11.07 0.63
C ILE A 46 5.96 -12.16 1.68
N SER A 47 6.36 -11.84 2.92
CA SER A 47 6.52 -12.85 3.97
C SER A 47 5.21 -13.56 4.31
N VAL A 48 4.11 -12.82 4.43
CA VAL A 48 2.79 -13.37 4.80
C VAL A 48 2.15 -14.13 3.62
N PHE A 49 2.23 -13.57 2.41
CA PHE A 49 1.59 -14.16 1.23
C PHE A 49 2.50 -15.07 0.39
N LEU A 50 3.73 -15.37 0.84
CA LEU A 50 4.71 -16.16 0.07
C LEU A 50 4.11 -17.44 -0.54
N PRO A 51 3.39 -18.30 0.22
CA PRO A 51 2.83 -19.54 -0.33
C PRO A 51 1.83 -19.26 -1.46
N ARG A 52 1.02 -18.21 -1.29
CA ARG A 52 -0.01 -17.80 -2.24
C ARG A 52 0.56 -17.13 -3.49
N ILE A 53 1.67 -16.42 -3.35
CA ILE A 53 2.43 -15.81 -4.46
C ILE A 53 3.07 -16.90 -5.31
N GLN A 54 3.66 -17.92 -4.70
CA GLN A 54 4.27 -19.06 -5.42
C GLN A 54 3.24 -19.83 -6.26
N VAL A 55 2.01 -19.97 -5.75
CA VAL A 55 0.88 -20.58 -6.48
C VAL A 55 0.27 -19.62 -7.52
N GLY A 56 0.62 -18.33 -7.50
CA GLY A 56 0.07 -17.31 -8.40
C GLY A 56 -1.36 -16.89 -8.07
N SER A 57 -1.80 -17.12 -6.83
CA SER A 57 -3.12 -16.69 -6.32
C SER A 57 -3.13 -15.27 -5.77
N VAL A 58 -1.96 -14.72 -5.43
CA VAL A 58 -1.80 -13.34 -4.94
C VAL A 58 -0.77 -12.63 -5.81
N ASP A 59 -1.16 -11.48 -6.36
CA ASP A 59 -0.37 -10.61 -7.23
C ASP A 59 -0.02 -9.32 -6.45
N PRO A 60 1.12 -9.27 -5.72
CA PRO A 60 1.61 -8.06 -5.04
C PRO A 60 2.29 -7.12 -6.04
N ILE A 61 1.81 -5.89 -6.13
CA ILE A 61 2.19 -4.94 -7.17
C ILE A 61 2.51 -3.58 -6.54
N TYR A 62 3.70 -3.08 -6.85
CA TYR A 62 4.03 -1.68 -6.65
C TYR A 62 3.41 -0.82 -7.74
N VAL A 63 2.90 0.33 -7.34
CA VAL A 63 2.28 1.30 -8.22
C VAL A 63 2.82 2.68 -7.89
N GLU A 64 3.47 3.30 -8.86
CA GLU A 64 3.85 4.70 -8.86
C GLU A 64 3.08 5.40 -9.99
N THR A 65 2.44 6.53 -9.70
CA THR A 65 1.55 7.17 -10.66
C THR A 65 1.57 8.68 -10.46
N ASP A 66 1.64 9.41 -11.58
CA ASP A 66 1.48 10.87 -11.53
C ASP A 66 0.03 11.23 -11.16
N PRO A 67 -0.20 12.37 -10.47
CA PRO A 67 -1.54 12.75 -10.00
C PRO A 67 -2.58 12.95 -11.11
N GLN A 68 -2.12 13.25 -12.33
CA GLN A 68 -2.98 13.50 -13.49
C GLN A 68 -3.43 12.20 -14.19
N TRP A 69 -2.89 11.05 -13.80
CA TRP A 69 -3.21 9.77 -14.41
C TRP A 69 -4.65 9.34 -14.13
N GLN A 70 -5.42 9.07 -15.19
CA GLN A 70 -6.80 8.62 -15.05
C GLN A 70 -6.87 7.09 -14.87
N HIS A 71 -7.65 6.64 -13.87
CA HIS A 71 -7.86 5.22 -13.65
C HIS A 71 -8.55 4.57 -14.87
N GLY A 72 -8.00 3.45 -15.36
CA GLY A 72 -8.53 2.75 -16.53
C GLY A 72 -8.12 3.34 -17.89
N GLN A 73 -7.33 4.41 -17.92
CA GLN A 73 -6.73 4.91 -19.15
C GLN A 73 -5.83 3.85 -19.78
N ALA A 74 -5.92 3.67 -21.10
CA ALA A 74 -5.11 2.70 -21.85
C ALA A 74 -3.61 3.01 -21.70
N ALA A 75 -2.82 1.99 -21.40
CA ALA A 75 -1.37 2.08 -21.41
C ALA A 75 -0.89 2.35 -22.85
N GLY A 76 0.00 3.32 -23.01
CA GLY A 76 0.65 3.62 -24.28
C GLY A 76 1.79 2.63 -24.55
N ARG A 77 2.94 3.15 -24.98
CA ARG A 77 4.16 2.34 -25.06
C ARG A 77 4.55 1.87 -23.65
N VAL A 78 4.89 0.58 -23.53
CA VAL A 78 5.35 -0.02 -22.27
C VAL A 78 6.85 -0.26 -22.37
N ASP A 79 7.61 0.45 -21.55
CA ASP A 79 9.05 0.28 -21.44
C ASP A 79 9.37 -0.50 -20.17
N ILE A 80 10.08 -1.63 -20.31
CA ILE A 80 10.45 -2.50 -19.19
C ILE A 80 11.88 -2.22 -18.78
N VAL A 81 12.10 -1.90 -17.50
CA VAL A 81 13.42 -1.63 -16.95
C VAL A 81 13.64 -2.44 -15.67
N LEU A 82 14.83 -3.02 -15.52
CA LEU A 82 15.24 -3.69 -14.29
C LEU A 82 15.92 -2.69 -13.37
N MET A 83 15.36 -2.44 -12.18
CA MET A 83 15.84 -1.42 -11.26
C MET A 83 16.43 -2.00 -9.96
N GLY A 84 17.44 -1.30 -9.45
CA GLY A 84 18.07 -1.59 -8.17
C GLY A 84 18.91 -2.88 -8.12
N TRP A 85 19.49 -3.15 -6.95
CA TRP A 85 20.28 -4.36 -6.69
C TRP A 85 19.46 -5.66 -6.86
N TRP A 86 18.17 -5.60 -6.51
CA TRP A 86 17.24 -6.72 -6.62
C TRP A 86 16.79 -7.02 -8.04
N ARG A 87 17.16 -6.16 -9.01
CA ARG A 87 16.74 -6.24 -10.43
C ARG A 87 15.23 -6.37 -10.55
N ASP A 88 14.51 -5.59 -9.76
CA ASP A 88 13.05 -5.54 -9.78
C ASP A 88 12.58 -5.13 -11.18
N ARG A 89 11.61 -5.85 -11.73
CA ARG A 89 11.07 -5.57 -13.06
C ARG A 89 10.01 -4.48 -12.97
N TRP A 90 10.39 -3.29 -13.41
CA TRP A 90 9.49 -2.16 -13.55
C TRP A 90 8.99 -2.05 -14.99
N ALA A 91 7.69 -1.82 -15.12
CA ALA A 91 7.06 -1.46 -16.38
C ALA A 91 6.57 -0.02 -16.27
N PHE A 92 7.01 0.81 -17.21
CA PHE A 92 6.63 2.21 -17.29
C PHE A 92 5.78 2.43 -18.53
N THR A 93 4.81 3.31 -18.42
CA THR A 93 4.11 3.87 -19.57
C THR A 93 4.06 5.38 -19.46
N ARG A 94 4.10 6.02 -20.62
CA ARG A 94 3.96 7.46 -20.76
C ARG A 94 2.88 7.73 -21.78
N VAL A 95 1.93 8.57 -21.40
CA VAL A 95 0.93 9.14 -22.31
C VAL A 95 1.06 10.64 -22.19
N ASP A 96 1.43 11.28 -23.30
CA ASP A 96 1.83 12.69 -23.36
C ASP A 96 3.00 12.98 -22.38
N ASP A 97 2.71 13.57 -21.22
CA ASP A 97 3.68 13.88 -20.15
C ASP A 97 3.34 13.20 -18.81
N ILE A 98 2.29 12.37 -18.78
CA ILE A 98 1.84 11.68 -17.58
C ILE A 98 2.47 10.29 -17.55
N ASN A 99 3.14 9.98 -16.44
CA ASN A 99 3.86 8.73 -16.27
C ASN A 99 3.15 7.84 -15.25
N LYS A 100 3.25 6.53 -15.51
CA LYS A 100 2.86 5.52 -14.56
C LYS A 100 3.83 4.35 -14.60
N GLY A 101 4.24 3.93 -13.42
CA GLY A 101 5.14 2.81 -13.20
C GLY A 101 4.47 1.74 -12.36
N ILE A 102 4.71 0.49 -12.71
CA ILE A 102 4.35 -0.65 -11.86
C ILE A 102 5.52 -1.60 -11.71
N CYS A 103 5.56 -2.35 -10.62
CA CYS A 103 6.49 -3.46 -10.46
C CYS A 103 5.80 -4.66 -9.81
N HIS A 104 5.82 -5.80 -10.50
CA HIS A 104 5.18 -7.02 -10.03
C HIS A 104 6.16 -7.84 -9.17
N LEU A 105 5.89 -7.96 -7.88
CA LEU A 105 6.84 -8.56 -6.94
C LEU A 105 6.87 -10.08 -6.97
N GLY A 106 5.79 -10.71 -7.46
CA GLY A 106 5.72 -12.16 -7.67
C GLY A 106 6.43 -12.68 -8.93
N GLY A 107 7.08 -11.82 -9.71
CA GLY A 107 7.84 -12.23 -10.91
C GLY A 107 7.01 -12.66 -12.13
N LYS A 108 5.68 -12.52 -12.09
CA LYS A 108 4.79 -12.80 -13.22
C LYS A 108 5.03 -11.81 -14.37
N LYS A 109 5.03 -12.31 -15.60
CA LYS A 109 5.30 -11.56 -16.83
C LYS A 109 4.04 -11.48 -17.70
N ASP A 110 4.12 -10.67 -18.73
CA ASP A 110 3.18 -10.57 -19.86
C ASP A 110 1.79 -9.99 -19.53
N ASN A 111 1.65 -9.35 -18.35
CA ASN A 111 0.42 -8.68 -17.92
C ASN A 111 0.65 -7.20 -17.58
N GLU A 112 1.79 -6.64 -17.97
CA GLU A 112 2.21 -5.29 -17.63
C GLU A 112 1.19 -4.25 -18.09
N SER A 113 0.70 -4.33 -19.33
CA SER A 113 -0.30 -3.41 -19.87
C SER A 113 -1.61 -3.45 -19.08
N TYR A 114 -2.07 -4.64 -18.67
CA TYR A 114 -3.28 -4.79 -17.86
C TYR A 114 -3.15 -4.12 -16.49
N TRP A 115 -2.00 -4.34 -15.83
CA TRP A 115 -1.72 -3.76 -14.53
C TRP A 115 -1.49 -2.26 -14.61
N LEU A 116 -0.87 -1.75 -15.68
CA LEU A 116 -0.71 -0.31 -15.90
C LEU A 116 -2.06 0.40 -16.03
N GLN A 117 -3.05 -0.24 -16.63
CA GLN A 117 -4.41 0.32 -16.73
C GLN A 117 -5.17 0.22 -15.39
N THR A 118 -5.08 -0.94 -14.72
CA THR A 118 -5.95 -1.29 -13.59
C THR A 118 -5.39 -0.95 -12.22
N ALA A 119 -4.09 -0.99 -12.03
CA ALA A 119 -3.47 -0.85 -10.70
C ALA A 119 -3.53 0.61 -10.24
N SER A 120 -3.97 0.84 -9.02
CA SER A 120 -4.08 2.17 -8.43
C SER A 120 -4.07 2.06 -6.91
N HIS A 121 -3.40 3.02 -6.26
CA HIS A 121 -3.43 3.18 -4.82
C HIS A 121 -4.17 4.47 -4.39
N HIS A 122 -4.85 5.18 -5.31
CA HIS A 122 -5.54 6.45 -5.04
C HIS A 122 -6.54 6.37 -3.88
N ALA A 123 -7.31 5.28 -3.79
CA ALA A 123 -8.29 5.09 -2.71
C ALA A 123 -7.65 5.10 -1.31
N ILE A 124 -6.42 4.58 -1.19
CA ILE A 124 -5.66 4.67 0.07
C ILE A 124 -5.24 6.10 0.32
N THR A 125 -4.65 6.75 -0.68
CA THR A 125 -4.13 8.12 -0.54
C THR A 125 -5.24 9.06 -0.10
N GLU A 126 -6.43 8.94 -0.71
CA GLU A 126 -7.61 9.69 -0.29
C GLU A 126 -8.05 9.36 1.13
N TYR A 127 -8.07 8.08 1.51
CA TYR A 127 -8.43 7.67 2.87
C TYR A 127 -7.43 8.22 3.90
N GLN A 128 -6.13 8.10 3.63
CA GLN A 128 -5.06 8.63 4.48
C GLN A 128 -5.16 10.15 4.63
N GLN A 129 -5.43 10.86 3.53
CA GLN A 129 -5.63 12.30 3.56
C GLN A 129 -6.84 12.69 4.42
N ARG A 130 -8.00 12.05 4.20
CA ARG A 130 -9.21 12.30 5.01
C ARG A 130 -8.99 12.01 6.48
N PHE A 131 -8.31 10.91 6.79
CA PHE A 131 -7.96 10.57 8.17
C PHE A 131 -7.04 11.64 8.77
N HIS A 132 -6.03 12.07 8.04
CA HIS A 132 -5.12 13.12 8.48
C HIS A 132 -5.86 14.43 8.73
N ASP A 133 -6.73 14.85 7.82
CA ASP A 133 -7.52 16.08 7.95
C ASP A 133 -8.41 16.03 9.20
N GLN A 134 -9.15 14.94 9.39
CA GLN A 134 -10.01 14.76 10.58
C GLN A 134 -9.20 14.70 11.88
N PHE A 135 -8.08 13.98 11.87
CA PHE A 135 -7.21 13.86 13.03
C PHE A 135 -6.57 15.21 13.38
N SER A 136 -6.13 15.97 12.38
CA SER A 136 -5.55 17.30 12.57
C SER A 136 -6.57 18.27 13.19
N GLN A 137 -7.84 18.20 12.77
CA GLN A 137 -8.93 18.98 13.38
C GLN A 137 -9.15 18.60 14.85
N PHE A 138 -9.12 17.31 15.17
CA PHE A 138 -9.25 16.82 16.54
C PHE A 138 -8.09 17.25 17.45
N VAL A 139 -6.86 17.19 16.96
CA VAL A 139 -5.67 17.61 17.72
C VAL A 139 -5.64 19.13 17.91
N ASN A 140 -5.96 19.89 16.87
CA ASN A 140 -5.90 21.35 16.87
C ASN A 140 -7.16 22.03 17.44
N GLU A 141 -8.11 21.28 17.99
CA GLU A 141 -9.35 21.84 18.53
C GLU A 141 -9.04 22.91 19.61
N PRO A 142 -9.56 24.15 19.47
CA PRO A 142 -9.18 25.30 20.29
C PRO A 142 -9.31 25.08 21.80
N ARG A 143 -10.25 24.22 22.20
CA ARG A 143 -10.50 23.85 23.61
C ARG A 143 -9.32 23.15 24.27
N ARG A 144 -8.42 22.49 23.51
CA ARG A 144 -7.19 21.88 24.04
C ARG A 144 -6.06 22.88 24.25
N LYS A 145 -6.02 23.99 23.51
CA LYS A 145 -5.02 25.06 23.70
C LYS A 145 -5.21 25.85 25.00
N LEU A 146 -6.39 25.76 25.62
CA LEU A 146 -6.77 26.48 26.84
C LEU A 146 -6.34 25.81 28.16
N ARG A 147 -5.65 24.66 28.14
CA ARG A 147 -5.10 24.01 29.35
C ARG A 147 -3.57 23.86 29.26
N PRO A 148 -2.78 24.83 29.74
CA PRO A 148 -1.31 24.80 29.66
C PRO A 148 -0.63 23.69 30.46
N GLY A 149 -1.35 22.95 31.33
CA GLY A 149 -0.79 21.91 32.21
C GLY A 149 -1.25 20.48 31.92
N GLY A 150 -2.10 20.28 30.91
CA GLY A 150 -2.57 18.94 30.53
C GLY A 150 -1.62 18.31 29.53
N TYR A 151 -0.48 17.80 29.99
CA TYR A 151 0.38 16.95 29.16
C TYR A 151 -0.42 15.74 28.68
N CYS A 152 -0.98 15.83 27.47
CA CYS A 152 -1.56 14.69 26.79
C CYS A 152 -0.41 13.74 26.44
N HIS A 153 -0.13 12.80 27.34
CA HIS A 153 0.66 11.60 27.02
C HIS A 153 -0.18 10.67 26.15
N CYS A 154 -0.67 11.18 25.01
CA CYS A 154 -1.26 10.37 23.95
C CYS A 154 -0.10 9.83 23.13
N SER A 155 0.59 8.82 23.68
CA SER A 155 1.46 7.93 22.92
C SER A 155 0.59 7.04 22.02
N ILE A 156 -0.20 7.65 21.14
CA ILE A 156 -0.79 6.92 20.02
C ILE A 156 0.31 6.93 18.97
N SER A 157 1.16 5.89 19.01
CA SER A 157 1.91 5.47 17.82
C SER A 157 0.87 5.02 16.80
N ILE A 158 0.24 5.99 16.12
CA ILE A 158 -0.66 5.68 15.02
C ILE A 158 0.24 5.13 13.93
N ALA A 159 0.02 3.85 13.62
CA ALA A 159 0.60 3.17 12.47
C ALA A 159 -0.04 3.71 11.18
N LEU A 160 0.15 5.00 10.92
CA LEU A 160 -0.62 5.84 10.01
C LEU A 160 -0.21 5.66 8.53
N GLY A 161 0.76 4.79 8.25
CA GLY A 161 1.31 4.61 6.90
C GLY A 161 1.07 3.23 6.28
N ILE A 162 0.35 2.34 6.95
CA ILE A 162 0.22 0.94 6.52
C ILE A 162 -1.14 0.77 5.86
N THR A 163 -1.25 1.13 4.60
CA THR A 163 -2.46 0.81 3.86
C THR A 163 -2.07 0.38 2.46
N CYS A 164 -2.71 -0.69 1.99
CA CYS A 164 -2.60 -1.23 0.64
C CYS A 164 -4.03 -1.43 0.10
N VAL A 165 -4.22 -1.35 -1.22
CA VAL A 165 -5.52 -1.59 -1.85
C VAL A 165 -5.53 -3.07 -2.17
N VAL A 166 -6.46 -3.78 -1.59
CA VAL A 166 -6.68 -5.18 -1.90
C VAL A 166 -7.86 -5.30 -2.84
N LYS A 167 -7.65 -5.89 -4.01
CA LYS A 167 -8.69 -6.11 -5.03
C LYS A 167 -8.81 -7.60 -5.32
N THR A 168 -10.03 -8.13 -5.24
CA THR A 168 -10.36 -9.48 -5.69
C THR A 168 -10.45 -9.49 -7.22
N VAL A 169 -9.67 -10.32 -7.88
CA VAL A 169 -9.71 -10.46 -9.35
C VAL A 169 -10.63 -11.64 -9.68
N LYS A 170 -11.74 -11.39 -10.39
CA LYS A 170 -12.57 -12.49 -10.92
C LYS A 170 -11.77 -13.20 -12.02
N ALA A 171 -11.72 -14.54 -11.94
CA ALA A 171 -11.11 -15.40 -12.95
C ALA A 171 -11.96 -15.44 -14.21
#